data_AF-A0A117E3M9-F1
#
_entry.id   AF-A0A117E3M9-F1
#
_cell.length_a   1.000
_cell.length_b   1.000
_cell.length_c   1.000
_cell.angle_alpha   90.00
_cell.angle_beta   90.00
_cell.angle_gamma   90.00
#
_symmetry.space_group_name_H-M   'P 1'
#
loop_
_entity.id
_entity.type
_entity.pdbx_description
1 polymer ?
#
loop_
_entity_poly.entity_id
_entity_poly.type
_entity_poly.pdbx_seq_one_letter_code
_entity_poly.pdbx_strand_id
1 'polypeptide(L)'
;MSTSFDLRNPGRPIHVGVVLLNTVTEHLDIAPVGFFHNFSTSFVKTLPPFAISDELRSQALDFVTHWVTEDRTTPGSLSGNLKVIPTDSFATCPPLDIVLIGAGQMGYQATTTEKDFLRKCYAECSAFLSVCGASDALLATGILEGKTATGPLSFLPLFREIAPGTNWVEKRWVRDGKMWTTGTLLNGLDMIAAFGREVWGGEGTLVEHVLKTGYFPSRDVDYEDEKSANRSNDRVVKASTHHGDDVVSGLFRNKPKGEEDEVTQLRQLHRGVLQGRILGEGDPRTLTDTQSSVGDTVDCNSRSSKINLNMHEAEQLLLQFKHQRAYFPFIVVPEETTAASMASSQPFLLLAILTVSLTRKPLLQKRLDERFRRVLSERVIFYGEKSMDYVQGLLVYMAWRPLHIRPLSRQGSQFMQILVTMISDMKLTENMHDQAARDICLGCFSLSSMLSVGFRRRGDDVAYKYLKESVNANQRSNQPYDEQFQLSKLHVLFEEIMRCQMECSPLKCPITKQQRVEEKMESLRLELQIFERVHGPSTSK
;
A
#
# COMPACT_ATOMS: atom_id res chain seq x y z
N MET A 1 52.35 8.87 3.31
CA MET A 1 50.89 8.81 3.04
C MET A 1 50.56 7.35 2.80
N SER A 2 49.75 6.73 3.65
CA SER A 2 49.29 5.35 3.45
C SER A 2 48.55 5.28 2.12
N THR A 3 48.94 4.37 1.22
CA THR A 3 48.23 4.13 -0.02
C THR A 3 46.83 3.60 0.32
N SER A 4 45.80 4.39 0.00
CA SER A 4 44.39 4.01 0.12
C SER A 4 44.15 2.61 -0.48
N PHE A 5 43.48 1.74 0.27
CA PHE A 5 43.16 0.38 -0.15
C PHE A 5 42.24 0.41 -1.39
N ASP A 6 42.62 -0.30 -2.46
CA ASP A 6 41.84 -0.30 -3.70
C ASP A 6 40.66 -1.27 -3.60
N LEU A 7 39.46 -0.70 -3.43
CA LEU A 7 38.21 -1.47 -3.35
C LEU A 7 37.88 -2.22 -4.65
N ARG A 8 38.45 -1.85 -5.80
CA ARG A 8 38.18 -2.49 -7.09
C ARG A 8 38.95 -3.78 -7.27
N ASN A 9 40.17 -3.83 -6.74
CA ASN A 9 41.04 -4.99 -6.79
C ASN A 9 41.64 -5.24 -5.40
N PRO A 10 40.83 -5.73 -4.46
CA PRO A 10 41.17 -5.68 -3.03
C PRO A 10 42.29 -6.65 -2.63
N GLY A 11 42.52 -7.74 -3.37
CA GLY A 11 43.57 -8.74 -3.06
C GLY A 11 43.43 -9.48 -1.72
N ARG A 12 42.48 -9.08 -0.87
CA ARG A 12 42.06 -9.64 0.41
C ARG A 12 40.57 -9.31 0.65
N PRO A 13 39.90 -9.90 1.65
CA PRO A 13 38.56 -9.48 2.02
C PRO A 13 38.48 -7.99 2.38
N ILE A 14 37.38 -7.34 2.01
CA ILE A 14 37.08 -5.94 2.31
C ILE A 14 36.43 -5.86 3.69
N HIS A 15 37.03 -5.08 4.60
CA HIS A 15 36.52 -4.84 5.94
C HIS A 15 35.52 -3.68 5.94
N VAL A 16 34.25 -3.99 6.21
CA VAL A 16 33.16 -3.01 6.28
C VAL A 16 32.75 -2.86 7.74
N GLY A 17 32.95 -1.68 8.32
CA GLY A 17 32.58 -1.42 9.71
C GLY A 17 31.35 -0.55 9.84
N VAL A 18 30.37 -1.01 10.61
CA VAL A 18 29.25 -0.21 11.08
C VAL A 18 29.59 0.29 12.48
N VAL A 19 29.81 1.60 12.61
CA VAL A 19 30.20 2.22 13.88
C VAL A 19 28.95 2.66 14.63
N LEU A 20 28.74 2.07 15.80
CA LEU A 20 27.61 2.35 16.67
C LEU A 20 28.10 3.13 17.89
N LEU A 21 27.71 4.40 17.96
CA LEU A 21 27.99 5.27 19.11
C LEU A 21 27.13 4.85 20.31
N ASN A 22 27.44 5.34 21.50
CA ASN A 22 26.74 5.02 22.75
C ASN A 22 25.39 5.76 22.87
N THR A 23 24.54 5.55 21.86
CA THR A 23 23.24 6.16 21.66
C THR A 23 22.32 5.19 20.91
N VAL A 24 21.02 5.50 20.84
CA VAL A 24 20.11 4.75 19.98
C VAL A 24 20.36 5.17 18.53
N THR A 25 20.83 4.24 17.70
CA THR A 25 21.06 4.48 16.27
C THR A 25 19.80 4.14 15.46
N GLU A 26 19.45 4.96 14.47
CA GLU A 26 18.34 4.65 13.56
C GLU A 26 18.66 3.43 12.70
N HIS A 27 17.86 2.36 12.83
CA HIS A 27 18.16 1.07 12.22
C HIS A 27 18.15 1.12 10.68
N LEU A 28 17.34 1.98 10.07
CA LEU A 28 17.31 2.14 8.62
C LEU A 28 18.55 2.85 8.08
N ASP A 29 19.24 3.64 8.89
CA ASP A 29 20.45 4.35 8.46
C ASP A 29 21.65 3.41 8.28
N ILE A 30 21.67 2.29 9.01
CA ILE A 30 22.72 1.27 8.90
C ILE A 30 22.34 0.09 8.00
N ALA A 31 21.06 -0.01 7.60
CA ALA A 31 20.57 -1.02 6.65
C ALA A 31 21.36 -1.10 5.32
N PRO A 32 21.94 -0.01 4.77
CA PRO A 32 22.77 -0.07 3.57
C PRO A 32 23.95 -1.04 3.66
N VAL A 33 24.43 -1.41 4.86
CA VAL A 33 25.49 -2.43 5.02
C VAL A 33 25.12 -3.77 4.38
N GLY A 34 23.82 -4.10 4.31
CA GLY A 34 23.34 -5.33 3.69
C GLY A 34 23.64 -5.42 2.19
N PHE A 35 23.91 -4.30 1.52
CA PHE A 35 24.29 -4.26 0.11
C PHE A 35 25.50 -5.16 -0.21
N PHE A 36 26.55 -5.11 0.63
CA PHE A 36 27.79 -5.86 0.41
C PHE A 36 27.59 -7.38 0.45
N HIS A 37 26.62 -7.85 1.24
CA HIS A 37 26.30 -9.28 1.29
C HIS A 37 25.79 -9.80 -0.06
N ASN A 38 25.01 -8.99 -0.79
CA ASN A 38 24.28 -9.43 -1.98
C ASN A 38 25.17 -9.77 -3.19
N PHE A 39 26.43 -9.34 -3.20
CA PHE A 39 27.42 -9.72 -4.23
C PHE A 39 28.68 -10.33 -3.61
N SER A 40 28.55 -10.83 -2.39
CA SER A 40 29.63 -11.54 -1.73
C SER A 40 29.85 -12.93 -2.33
N THR A 41 31.09 -13.41 -2.32
CA THR A 41 31.42 -14.77 -2.78
C THR A 41 30.60 -15.83 -2.04
N SER A 42 30.41 -15.66 -0.73
CA SER A 42 29.66 -16.60 0.10
C SER A 42 28.18 -16.65 -0.29
N PHE A 43 27.55 -15.50 -0.53
CA PHE A 43 26.16 -15.45 -0.98
C PHE A 43 26.00 -15.98 -2.40
N VAL A 44 26.82 -15.50 -3.35
CA VAL A 44 26.71 -15.87 -4.77
C VAL A 44 26.89 -17.38 -4.96
N LYS A 45 27.77 -18.03 -4.19
CA LYS A 45 27.94 -19.51 -4.21
C LYS A 45 26.67 -20.28 -3.82
N THR A 46 25.77 -19.69 -3.03
CA THR A 46 24.50 -20.34 -2.64
C THR A 46 23.39 -20.19 -3.67
N LEU A 47 23.54 -19.27 -4.64
CA LEU A 47 22.53 -19.02 -5.66
C LEU A 47 22.51 -20.15 -6.70
N PRO A 48 21.33 -20.60 -7.16
CA PRO A 48 21.23 -21.64 -8.17
C PRO A 48 21.76 -21.15 -9.53
N PRO A 49 22.25 -22.04 -10.42
CA PRO A 49 22.87 -21.66 -11.70
C PRO A 49 21.98 -20.78 -12.60
N PHE A 50 20.65 -20.96 -12.54
CA PHE A 50 19.71 -20.16 -13.33
C PHE A 50 19.56 -18.72 -12.84
N ALA A 51 19.95 -18.41 -11.60
CA ALA A 51 19.78 -17.07 -11.03
C ALA A 51 20.87 -16.10 -11.50
N ILE A 52 22.08 -16.60 -11.77
CA ILE A 52 23.25 -15.76 -12.11
C ILE A 52 24.26 -16.56 -12.94
N SER A 53 24.76 -15.93 -14.02
CA SER A 53 25.71 -16.55 -14.96
C SER A 53 27.11 -16.67 -14.35
N ASP A 54 27.93 -17.56 -14.90
CA ASP A 54 29.30 -17.81 -14.41
C ASP A 54 30.21 -16.58 -14.57
N GLU A 55 30.00 -15.77 -15.61
CA GLU A 55 30.73 -14.53 -15.81
C GLU A 55 30.44 -13.53 -14.68
N LEU A 56 29.18 -13.40 -14.26
CA LEU A 56 28.82 -12.53 -13.14
C LEU A 56 29.31 -13.10 -11.80
N ARG A 57 29.29 -14.43 -11.64
CA ARG A 57 29.82 -15.10 -10.44
C ARG A 57 31.31 -14.81 -10.21
N SER A 58 32.10 -14.73 -11.29
CA SER A 58 33.53 -14.43 -11.21
C SER A 58 33.86 -13.02 -10.70
N GLN A 59 32.88 -12.11 -10.64
CA GLN A 59 33.03 -10.75 -10.14
C GLN A 59 32.72 -10.62 -8.64
N ALA A 60 32.33 -11.71 -7.97
CA ALA A 60 32.01 -11.68 -6.55
C ALA A 60 33.24 -11.34 -5.69
N LEU A 61 33.01 -10.65 -4.58
CA LEU A 61 34.05 -10.18 -3.67
C LEU A 61 33.86 -10.75 -2.26
N ASP A 62 34.93 -10.81 -1.48
CA ASP A 62 34.85 -11.21 -0.08
C ASP A 62 34.71 -9.98 0.83
N PHE A 63 33.75 -10.02 1.74
CA PHE A 63 33.47 -8.97 2.71
C PHE A 63 33.49 -9.52 4.14
N VAL A 64 34.02 -8.73 5.06
CA VAL A 64 33.92 -8.97 6.51
C VAL A 64 33.22 -7.78 7.14
N THR A 65 32.03 -8.02 7.69
CA THR A 65 31.26 -6.97 8.36
C THR A 65 31.59 -6.92 9.84
N HIS A 66 31.98 -5.74 10.32
CA HIS A 66 32.26 -5.45 11.72
C HIS A 66 31.14 -4.58 12.31
N TRP A 67 30.58 -5.01 13.43
CA TRP A 67 29.66 -4.22 14.24
C TRP A 67 30.45 -3.66 15.42
N VAL A 68 30.78 -2.38 15.35
CA VAL A 68 31.78 -1.78 16.25
C VAL A 68 31.10 -0.90 17.29
N THR A 69 31.31 -1.21 18.57
CA THR A 69 30.95 -0.36 19.70
C THR A 69 32.20 0.05 20.48
N GLU A 70 32.08 0.94 21.46
CA GLU A 70 33.25 1.39 22.24
C GLU A 70 33.96 0.24 22.96
N ASP A 71 33.20 -0.65 23.60
CA ASP A 71 33.71 -1.67 24.53
C ASP A 71 33.56 -3.13 24.03
N ARG A 72 32.83 -3.39 22.93
CA ARG A 72 32.41 -4.74 22.45
C ARG A 72 31.55 -5.55 23.42
N THR A 73 31.31 -5.07 24.64
CA THR A 73 30.50 -5.79 25.62
C THR A 73 29.06 -5.28 25.67
N THR A 74 28.87 -3.99 25.43
CA THR A 74 27.56 -3.36 25.43
C THR A 74 26.91 -3.53 24.04
N PRO A 75 25.72 -4.18 23.94
CA PRO A 75 25.01 -4.29 22.67
C PRO A 75 24.67 -2.92 22.10
N GLY A 76 24.91 -2.74 20.81
CA GLY A 76 24.49 -1.55 20.07
C GLY A 76 22.97 -1.45 20.09
N SER A 77 22.45 -0.29 20.50
CA SER A 77 21.01 -0.05 20.59
C SER A 77 20.52 0.60 19.31
N LEU A 78 19.50 0.01 18.67
CA LEU A 78 18.85 0.61 17.52
C LEU A 78 17.40 1.00 17.82
N SER A 79 16.84 1.88 17.01
CA SER A 79 15.42 2.20 16.98
C SER A 79 14.54 0.95 16.83
N GLY A 80 13.32 1.00 17.35
CA GLY A 80 12.41 -0.16 17.31
C GLY A 80 12.79 -1.29 18.28
N ASN A 81 13.63 -0.99 19.28
CA ASN A 81 14.11 -1.93 20.30
C ASN A 81 14.99 -3.08 19.75
N LEU A 82 15.63 -2.89 18.59
CA LEU A 82 16.60 -3.86 18.06
C LEU A 82 17.96 -3.72 18.77
N LYS A 83 18.61 -4.85 19.01
CA LYS A 83 19.95 -4.92 19.61
C LYS A 83 20.91 -5.61 18.66
N VAL A 84 22.07 -5.01 18.48
CA VAL A 84 23.18 -5.59 17.69
C VAL A 84 24.23 -6.09 18.67
N ILE A 85 24.61 -7.36 18.53
CA ILE A 85 25.75 -7.93 19.25
C ILE A 85 27.03 -7.44 18.55
N PRO A 86 27.87 -6.63 19.20
CA PRO A 86 29.08 -6.11 18.59
C PRO A 86 30.10 -7.23 18.35
N THR A 87 30.85 -7.11 17.26
CA THR A 87 31.95 -8.01 16.92
C THR A 87 33.30 -7.47 17.37
N ASP A 88 33.43 -6.14 17.48
CA ASP A 88 34.69 -5.44 17.70
C ASP A 88 34.51 -4.25 18.64
N SER A 89 35.59 -3.90 19.35
CA SER A 89 35.66 -2.65 20.15
C SER A 89 36.46 -1.60 19.41
N PHE A 90 36.39 -0.32 19.81
CA PHE A 90 37.26 0.71 19.23
C PHE A 90 38.76 0.39 19.36
N ALA A 91 39.14 -0.32 20.43
CA ALA A 91 40.51 -0.75 20.67
C ALA A 91 40.96 -1.95 19.83
N THR A 92 40.04 -2.87 19.52
CA THR A 92 40.37 -4.16 18.86
C THR A 92 39.95 -4.22 17.39
N CYS A 93 39.18 -3.26 16.92
CA CYS A 93 38.71 -3.19 15.54
C CYS A 93 39.90 -3.13 14.56
N PRO A 94 39.96 -4.02 13.55
CA PRO A 94 40.95 -3.90 12.49
C PRO A 94 40.72 -2.61 11.67
N PRO A 95 41.69 -2.17 10.86
CA PRO A 95 41.48 -1.09 9.91
C PRO A 95 40.26 -1.37 9.02
N LEU A 96 39.37 -0.38 8.90
CA LEU A 96 38.14 -0.49 8.12
C LEU A 96 38.36 0.13 6.73
N ASP A 97 38.06 -0.62 5.68
CA ASP A 97 38.17 -0.12 4.30
C ASP A 97 36.96 0.74 3.92
N ILE A 98 35.78 0.34 4.42
CA ILE A 98 34.52 1.07 4.29
C ILE A 98 33.94 1.27 5.70
N VAL A 99 33.61 2.51 6.03
CA VAL A 99 32.98 2.88 7.30
C VAL A 99 31.56 3.31 7.03
N LEU A 100 30.59 2.83 7.82
CA LEU A 100 29.19 3.27 7.79
C LEU A 100 28.77 3.75 9.18
N ILE A 101 28.15 4.92 9.24
CA ILE A 101 27.57 5.49 10.46
C ILE A 101 26.16 6.03 10.19
N GLY A 102 25.22 5.72 11.08
CA GLY A 102 23.84 6.21 11.04
C GLY A 102 23.55 7.29 12.08
N ALA A 103 22.37 7.89 12.02
CA ALA A 103 21.97 8.92 12.98
C ALA A 103 21.79 8.34 14.38
N GLY A 104 22.37 9.02 15.37
CA GLY A 104 22.09 8.78 16.78
C GLY A 104 20.84 9.49 17.27
N GLN A 105 20.49 9.27 18.54
CA GLN A 105 19.39 9.98 19.19
C GLN A 105 19.63 11.49 19.15
N MET A 106 18.60 12.26 18.79
CA MET A 106 18.67 13.72 18.77
C MET A 106 19.14 14.29 20.13
N GLY A 107 20.10 15.21 20.08
CA GLY A 107 20.69 15.84 21.26
C GLY A 107 21.83 15.04 21.93
N TYR A 108 22.13 13.84 21.43
CA TYR A 108 23.32 13.11 21.87
C TYR A 108 24.60 13.85 21.50
N GLN A 109 25.62 13.78 22.35
CA GLN A 109 26.92 14.43 22.12
C GLN A 109 28.01 13.37 22.16
N ALA A 110 28.72 13.20 21.05
CA ALA A 110 29.77 12.19 20.92
C ALA A 110 30.93 12.45 21.89
N THR A 111 31.37 11.39 22.57
CA THR A 111 32.47 11.44 23.53
C THR A 111 33.81 11.71 22.83
N THR A 112 34.84 12.07 23.59
CA THR A 112 36.19 12.22 23.02
C THR A 112 36.68 10.92 22.39
N THR A 113 36.46 9.78 23.05
CA THR A 113 36.83 8.45 22.54
C THR A 113 36.15 8.15 21.20
N GLU A 114 34.84 8.42 21.09
CA GLU A 114 34.09 8.22 19.85
C GLU A 114 34.61 9.11 18.73
N LYS A 115 34.83 10.41 19.01
CA LYS A 115 35.34 11.36 18.02
C LYS A 115 36.73 10.95 17.51
N ASP A 116 37.61 10.50 18.40
CA ASP A 116 38.95 10.05 18.04
C ASP A 116 38.91 8.76 17.22
N PHE A 117 38.01 7.83 17.56
CA PHE A 117 37.81 6.63 16.75
C PHE A 117 37.26 6.96 15.35
N LEU A 118 36.31 7.89 15.23
CA LEU A 118 35.80 8.34 13.93
C LEU A 118 36.89 9.00 13.08
N ARG A 119 37.76 9.83 13.69
CA ARG A 119 38.93 10.42 13.01
C ARG A 119 39.92 9.35 12.54
N LYS A 120 40.22 8.35 13.38
CA LYS A 120 41.07 7.22 13.02
C LYS A 120 40.48 6.48 11.81
N CYS A 121 39.21 6.09 11.90
CA CYS A 121 38.50 5.40 10.82
C CYS A 121 38.54 6.22 9.52
N TYR A 122 38.23 7.52 9.59
CA TYR A 122 38.29 8.39 8.43
C TYR A 122 39.70 8.54 7.86
N ALA A 123 40.75 8.55 8.67
CA ALA A 123 42.12 8.62 8.17
C ALA A 123 42.51 7.37 7.37
N GLU A 124 42.10 6.18 7.84
CA GLU A 124 42.52 4.88 7.32
C GLU A 124 41.65 4.36 6.18
N CYS A 125 40.35 4.67 6.16
CA CYS A 125 39.41 4.08 5.21
C CYS A 125 39.56 4.60 3.77
N SER A 126 39.08 3.79 2.82
CA SER A 126 38.93 4.15 1.41
C SER A 126 37.59 4.83 1.13
N ALA A 127 36.56 4.53 1.93
CA ALA A 127 35.25 5.18 1.85
C ALA A 127 34.63 5.35 3.24
N PHE A 128 34.06 6.53 3.50
CA PHE A 128 33.34 6.85 4.72
C PHE A 128 31.92 7.26 4.38
N LEU A 129 30.94 6.49 4.83
CA LEU A 129 29.54 6.58 4.48
C LEU A 129 28.74 7.06 5.69
N SER A 130 28.12 8.23 5.57
CA SER A 130 27.36 8.89 6.63
C SER A 130 25.90 9.02 6.22
N VAL A 131 25.01 8.45 7.03
CA VAL A 131 23.58 8.43 6.72
C VAL A 131 22.78 9.36 7.63
N CYS A 132 21.90 10.16 7.02
CA CYS A 132 20.97 11.04 7.69
C CYS A 132 21.66 11.95 8.74
N GLY A 133 21.17 11.94 9.99
CA GLY A 133 21.66 12.77 11.10
C GLY A 133 23.05 12.41 11.63
N ALA A 134 23.75 11.41 11.07
CA ALA A 134 25.13 11.11 11.44
C ALA A 134 26.09 12.31 11.24
N SER A 135 25.72 13.25 10.35
CA SER A 135 26.47 14.49 10.12
C SER A 135 26.70 15.31 11.40
N ASP A 136 25.81 15.26 12.39
CA ASP A 136 26.00 15.96 13.68
C ASP A 136 27.21 15.43 14.46
N ALA A 137 27.33 14.11 14.58
CA ALA A 137 28.49 13.48 15.21
C ALA A 137 29.78 13.77 14.43
N LEU A 138 29.71 13.79 13.09
CA LEU A 138 30.88 14.11 12.25
C LEU A 138 31.28 15.58 12.33
N LEU A 139 30.33 16.51 12.49
CA LEU A 139 30.65 17.92 12.73
C LEU A 139 31.53 18.09 13.96
N ALA A 140 31.19 17.42 15.06
CA ALA A 140 31.97 17.47 16.30
C ALA A 140 33.40 16.92 16.16
N THR A 141 33.70 16.14 15.11
CA THR A 141 35.05 15.64 14.82
C THR A 141 35.91 16.61 14.01
N GLY A 142 35.30 17.54 13.27
CA GLY A 142 35.96 18.40 12.28
C GLY A 142 36.22 17.73 10.92
N ILE A 143 35.78 16.49 10.69
CA ILE A 143 36.02 15.76 9.43
C ILE A 143 35.35 16.44 8.22
N LEU A 144 34.24 17.15 8.43
CA LEU A 144 33.50 17.84 7.37
C LEU A 144 34.06 19.22 7.01
N GLU A 145 35.04 19.73 7.77
CA GLU A 145 35.63 21.03 7.51
C GLU A 145 36.27 21.09 6.12
N GLY A 146 35.91 22.11 5.32
CA GLY A 146 36.35 22.28 3.95
C GLY A 146 35.76 21.28 2.94
N LYS A 147 34.75 20.48 3.32
CA LYS A 147 34.09 19.49 2.45
C LYS A 147 32.75 19.97 1.93
N THR A 148 32.33 19.40 0.80
CA THR A 148 30.94 19.47 0.36
C THR A 148 30.15 18.30 0.96
N ALA A 149 29.08 18.59 1.67
CA ALA A 149 28.28 17.59 2.38
C ALA A 149 26.77 17.89 2.30
N THR A 150 25.95 16.89 2.59
CA THR A 150 24.50 17.02 2.83
C THR A 150 24.15 16.43 4.20
N GLY A 151 22.93 16.63 4.65
CA GLY A 151 22.40 16.17 5.92
C GLY A 151 20.88 16.30 5.93
N PRO A 152 20.20 15.96 7.04
CA PRO A 152 18.75 16.03 7.15
C PRO A 152 18.23 17.38 6.63
N LEU A 153 17.34 17.35 5.64
CA LEU A 153 16.91 18.57 4.92
C LEU A 153 16.44 19.69 5.88
N SER A 154 15.71 19.33 6.94
CA SER A 154 15.23 20.25 7.96
C SER A 154 16.34 20.85 8.84
N PHE A 155 17.52 20.22 8.89
CA PHE A 155 18.68 20.65 9.67
C PHE A 155 19.76 21.34 8.84
N LEU A 156 19.69 21.29 7.50
CA LEU A 156 20.66 21.99 6.63
C LEU A 156 20.81 23.49 6.96
N PRO A 157 19.74 24.26 7.25
CA PRO A 157 19.90 25.66 7.66
C PRO A 157 20.74 25.82 8.93
N LEU A 158 20.49 24.98 9.94
CA LEU A 158 21.27 24.99 11.19
C LEU A 158 22.73 24.61 10.95
N PHE A 159 22.98 23.58 10.15
CA PHE A 159 24.35 23.14 9.83
C PHE A 159 25.16 24.21 9.10
N ARG A 160 24.54 25.00 8.22
CA ARG A 160 25.18 26.15 7.58
C ARG A 160 25.58 27.24 8.58
N GLU A 161 24.82 27.41 9.65
CA GLU A 161 25.10 28.39 10.70
C GLU A 161 26.21 27.92 11.65
N ILE A 162 26.12 26.68 12.15
CA ILE A 162 27.06 26.17 13.17
C ILE A 162 28.37 25.65 12.59
N ALA A 163 28.40 25.34 11.29
CA ALA A 163 29.58 24.82 10.60
C ALA A 163 29.75 25.45 9.20
N PRO A 164 30.03 26.77 9.13
CA PRO A 164 30.15 27.50 7.87
C PRO A 164 31.34 27.07 7.00
N GLY A 165 32.32 26.36 7.57
CA GLY A 165 33.47 25.80 6.85
C GLY A 165 33.12 24.58 5.98
N THR A 166 31.92 24.01 6.14
CA THR A 166 31.39 22.93 5.29
C THR A 166 30.43 23.50 4.25
N ASN A 167 30.61 23.12 2.99
CA ASN A 167 29.69 23.50 1.91
C ASN A 167 28.45 22.58 1.91
N TRP A 168 27.38 23.01 2.58
CA TRP A 168 26.13 22.25 2.73
C TRP A 168 25.19 22.39 1.53
N VAL A 169 25.04 21.31 0.78
CA VAL A 169 24.18 21.24 -0.41
C VAL A 169 22.93 20.40 -0.19
N GLU A 170 21.85 20.76 -0.86
CA GLU A 170 20.58 20.05 -0.81
C GLU A 170 20.54 18.95 -1.86
N LYS A 171 21.05 17.76 -1.50
CA LYS A 171 21.05 16.56 -2.36
C LYS A 171 20.72 15.30 -1.56
N ARG A 172 20.19 14.28 -2.23
CA ARG A 172 19.90 12.98 -1.61
C ARG A 172 21.16 12.39 -0.98
N TRP A 173 22.25 12.45 -1.74
CA TRP A 173 23.58 12.08 -1.30
C TRP A 173 24.62 12.96 -1.99
N VAL A 174 25.79 13.08 -1.36
CA VAL A 174 26.92 13.87 -1.85
C VAL A 174 28.18 13.05 -1.64
N ARG A 175 29.07 13.07 -2.62
CA ARG A 175 30.43 12.56 -2.50
C ARG A 175 31.45 13.71 -2.60
N ASP A 176 32.35 13.78 -1.62
CA ASP A 176 33.57 14.61 -1.67
C ASP A 176 34.78 13.74 -1.28
N GLY A 177 35.55 13.34 -2.31
CA GLY A 177 36.68 12.42 -2.13
C GLY A 177 36.22 11.05 -1.63
N LYS A 178 36.60 10.69 -0.40
CA LYS A 178 36.15 9.45 0.27
C LYS A 178 34.95 9.63 1.19
N MET A 179 34.52 10.87 1.44
CA MET A 179 33.36 11.16 2.28
C MET A 179 32.08 11.10 1.45
N TRP A 180 31.12 10.30 1.90
CA TRP A 180 29.77 10.23 1.38
C TRP A 180 28.78 10.60 2.48
N THR A 181 27.90 11.55 2.21
CA THR A 181 26.88 12.02 3.16
C THR A 181 25.51 11.94 2.51
N THR A 182 24.44 11.79 3.30
CA THR A 182 23.07 11.68 2.78
C THR A 182 22.07 12.57 3.52
N GLY A 183 21.00 12.95 2.80
CA GLY A 183 20.06 13.97 3.25
C GLY A 183 18.82 13.49 4.02
N THR A 184 18.49 12.19 4.02
CA THR A 184 17.37 11.63 4.80
C THR A 184 17.47 10.11 4.89
N LEU A 185 16.73 9.52 5.83
CA LEU A 185 16.63 8.10 6.17
C LEU A 185 16.92 7.12 5.01
N LEU A 186 16.03 7.07 4.01
CA LEU A 186 16.13 6.10 2.91
C LEU A 186 17.25 6.43 1.90
N ASN A 187 17.84 7.62 1.95
CA ASN A 187 18.87 8.01 0.99
C ASN A 187 20.18 7.25 1.17
N GLY A 188 20.38 6.57 2.32
CA GLY A 188 21.46 5.60 2.47
C GLY A 188 21.43 4.51 1.40
N LEU A 189 20.24 4.09 0.95
CA LEU A 189 20.08 3.11 -0.14
C LEU A 189 20.35 3.70 -1.53
N ASP A 190 20.03 4.98 -1.77
CA ASP A 190 20.41 5.64 -3.02
C ASP A 190 21.93 5.83 -3.10
N MET A 191 22.54 6.25 -1.98
CA MET A 191 23.98 6.45 -1.85
C MET A 191 24.72 5.14 -2.07
N ILE A 192 24.29 4.02 -1.45
CA ILE A 192 25.01 2.75 -1.59
C ILE A 192 24.93 2.19 -3.02
N ALA A 193 23.82 2.43 -3.72
CA ALA A 193 23.69 2.09 -5.14
C ALA A 193 24.64 2.93 -6.02
N ALA A 194 24.71 4.24 -5.78
CA ALA A 194 25.65 5.12 -6.47
C ALA A 194 27.11 4.76 -6.19
N PHE A 195 27.44 4.51 -4.92
CA PHE A 195 28.75 4.04 -4.47
C PHE A 195 29.13 2.74 -5.17
N GLY A 196 28.23 1.75 -5.19
CA GLY A 196 28.48 0.47 -5.84
C GLY A 196 28.80 0.59 -7.33
N ARG A 197 28.00 1.39 -8.06
CA ARG A 197 28.25 1.66 -9.49
C ARG A 197 29.57 2.36 -9.74
N GLU A 198 29.95 3.29 -8.87
CA GLU A 198 31.18 4.04 -9.05
C GLU A 198 32.43 3.22 -8.72
N VAL A 199 32.35 2.36 -7.70
CA VAL A 199 33.46 1.51 -7.30
C VAL A 199 33.58 0.32 -8.25
N TRP A 200 32.52 -0.46 -8.43
CA TRP A 200 32.57 -1.77 -9.10
C TRP A 200 31.91 -1.81 -10.48
N GLY A 201 31.39 -0.68 -10.97
CA GLY A 201 30.88 -0.51 -12.33
C GLY A 201 29.37 -0.72 -12.49
N GLY A 202 28.85 -0.28 -13.63
CA GLY A 202 27.42 -0.28 -13.99
C GLY A 202 26.99 -1.47 -14.85
N GLU A 203 26.28 -1.22 -15.95
CA GLU A 203 25.72 -2.27 -16.82
C GLU A 203 26.72 -3.39 -17.15
N GLY A 204 26.27 -4.64 -17.02
CA GLY A 204 27.09 -5.83 -17.24
C GLY A 204 27.90 -6.30 -16.04
N THR A 205 27.88 -5.57 -14.91
CA THR A 205 28.54 -6.01 -13.67
C THR A 205 27.60 -6.77 -12.73
N LEU A 206 28.19 -7.55 -11.82
CA LEU A 206 27.47 -8.21 -10.74
C LEU A 206 26.74 -7.20 -9.84
N VAL A 207 27.36 -6.06 -9.59
CA VAL A 207 26.76 -5.00 -8.77
C VAL A 207 25.49 -4.46 -9.44
N GLU A 208 25.51 -4.13 -10.72
CA GLU A 208 24.29 -3.65 -11.40
C GLU A 208 23.22 -4.74 -11.48
N HIS A 209 23.60 -6.00 -11.69
CA HIS A 209 22.67 -7.13 -11.64
C HIS A 209 21.96 -7.22 -10.28
N VAL A 210 22.71 -7.13 -9.17
CA VAL A 210 22.16 -7.14 -7.80
C VAL A 210 21.28 -5.93 -7.53
N LEU A 211 21.69 -4.74 -7.97
CA LEU A 211 20.88 -3.53 -7.81
C LEU A 211 19.52 -3.66 -8.52
N LYS A 212 19.51 -4.21 -9.74
CA LYS A 212 18.28 -4.42 -10.53
C LYS A 212 17.39 -5.51 -9.96
N THR A 213 17.96 -6.68 -9.68
CA THR A 213 17.18 -7.84 -9.17
C THR A 213 16.72 -7.65 -7.72
N GLY A 214 17.49 -6.91 -6.92
CA GLY A 214 17.13 -6.50 -5.57
C GLY A 214 16.19 -5.27 -5.51
N TYR A 215 15.80 -4.71 -6.65
CA TYR A 215 14.93 -3.52 -6.75
C TYR A 215 15.42 -2.33 -5.89
N PHE A 216 16.73 -2.04 -5.94
CA PHE A 216 17.28 -0.87 -5.27
C PHE A 216 16.65 0.42 -5.82
N PRO A 217 16.45 1.45 -4.98
CA PRO A 217 15.80 2.68 -5.41
C PRO A 217 16.64 3.39 -6.48
N SER A 218 15.96 3.88 -7.50
CA SER A 218 16.53 4.75 -8.55
C SER A 218 15.85 6.11 -8.49
N ARG A 219 16.34 6.97 -7.60
CA ARG A 219 15.78 8.29 -7.31
C ARG A 219 16.75 9.40 -7.68
N ASP A 220 16.22 10.55 -8.08
CA ASP A 220 17.05 11.65 -8.58
C ASP A 220 17.85 12.31 -7.46
N VAL A 221 19.16 12.48 -7.65
CA VAL A 221 20.07 12.96 -6.61
C VAL A 221 19.77 14.39 -6.17
N ASP A 222 19.24 15.23 -7.06
CA ASP A 222 18.90 16.63 -6.80
C ASP A 222 17.44 16.78 -6.35
N TYR A 223 16.82 15.66 -5.96
CA TYR A 223 15.40 15.57 -5.62
C TYR A 223 14.51 16.05 -6.77
N GLU A 224 14.93 15.99 -8.04
CA GLU A 224 14.08 16.41 -9.16
C GLU A 224 12.87 15.48 -9.36
N ASP A 225 12.93 14.24 -8.86
CA ASP A 225 11.79 13.34 -8.76
C ASP A 225 10.76 13.78 -7.71
N GLU A 226 11.20 14.50 -6.67
CA GLU A 226 10.33 15.14 -5.69
C GLU A 226 9.91 16.55 -6.12
N LYS A 227 10.77 17.30 -6.81
CA LYS A 227 10.42 18.58 -7.42
C LYS A 227 9.53 18.39 -8.63
N SER A 228 9.58 17.29 -9.36
CA SER A 228 8.56 16.97 -10.36
C SER A 228 7.24 16.57 -9.69
N ALA A 229 7.30 15.93 -8.50
CA ALA A 229 6.12 15.69 -7.67
C ALA A 229 5.57 16.96 -6.97
N ASN A 230 6.41 17.96 -6.66
CA ASN A 230 6.04 19.20 -5.99
C ASN A 230 5.83 20.39 -6.96
N ARG A 231 6.47 20.42 -8.13
CA ARG A 231 6.15 21.36 -9.24
C ARG A 231 4.81 21.04 -9.87
N SER A 232 4.29 19.82 -9.72
CA SER A 232 2.87 19.56 -9.99
C SER A 232 1.91 20.17 -8.96
N ASN A 233 2.41 20.65 -7.81
CA ASN A 233 1.61 21.39 -6.83
C ASN A 233 1.83 22.93 -6.91
N ASP A 234 3.00 23.43 -7.32
CA ASP A 234 3.34 24.87 -7.20
C ASP A 234 3.59 25.65 -8.52
N ARG A 235 3.30 25.09 -9.71
CA ARG A 235 3.28 25.88 -10.95
C ARG A 235 1.97 25.72 -11.72
N VAL A 236 1.02 26.59 -11.39
CA VAL A 236 0.12 27.17 -12.39
C VAL A 236 0.99 28.04 -13.32
N VAL A 237 1.57 27.44 -14.35
CA VAL A 237 2.02 28.16 -15.54
C VAL A 237 1.50 27.41 -16.76
N LYS A 238 0.59 28.09 -17.47
CA LYS A 238 0.06 27.73 -18.78
C LYS A 238 1.20 27.44 -19.76
N ALA A 239 1.29 26.21 -20.27
CA ALA A 239 1.83 25.95 -21.60
C ALA A 239 1.24 24.67 -22.22
N SER A 240 0.69 24.87 -23.41
CA SER A 240 0.15 23.97 -24.45
C SER A 240 -0.47 22.64 -24.06
N THR A 241 -1.79 22.64 -24.20
CA THR A 241 -2.70 21.54 -24.55
C THR A 241 -2.06 20.37 -25.31
N HIS A 242 -2.04 19.20 -24.65
CA HIS A 242 -2.67 18.01 -25.21
C HIS A 242 -3.66 17.46 -24.18
N HIS A 243 -4.94 17.77 -24.38
CA HIS A 243 -6.05 17.05 -23.77
C HIS A 243 -6.08 15.65 -24.40
N GLY A 244 -6.02 14.59 -23.57
CA GLY A 244 -5.93 13.22 -24.09
C GLY A 244 -6.36 12.14 -23.11
N ASP A 245 -5.47 11.67 -22.22
CA ASP A 245 -5.47 10.21 -21.96
C ASP A 245 -5.55 9.72 -20.50
N ASP A 246 -5.84 10.56 -19.49
CA ASP A 246 -6.09 10.06 -18.12
C ASP A 246 -7.56 9.69 -17.92
N VAL A 247 -7.84 8.37 -17.93
CA VAL A 247 -9.18 7.80 -17.78
C VAL A 247 -9.79 8.14 -16.42
N VAL A 248 -9.00 8.06 -15.34
CA VAL A 248 -9.49 8.13 -13.96
C VAL A 248 -9.83 9.57 -13.57
N SER A 249 -9.09 10.55 -14.10
CA SER A 249 -9.44 11.97 -13.96
C SER A 249 -10.75 12.35 -14.68
N GLY A 250 -11.23 11.52 -15.61
CA GLY A 250 -12.49 11.71 -16.32
C GLY A 250 -13.75 11.23 -15.59
N LEU A 251 -13.62 10.29 -14.65
CA LEU A 251 -14.74 9.48 -14.14
C LEU A 251 -15.81 10.22 -13.32
N PHE A 252 -15.55 11.45 -12.83
CA PHE A 252 -16.48 12.16 -11.91
C PHE A 252 -16.62 13.66 -12.21
N ARG A 253 -16.65 14.06 -13.50
CA ARG A 253 -16.73 15.47 -13.91
C ARG A 253 -18.09 16.14 -13.70
N ASN A 254 -19.16 15.37 -13.53
CA ASN A 254 -20.51 15.91 -13.35
C ASN A 254 -20.69 16.47 -11.94
N LYS A 255 -21.26 17.67 -11.80
CA LYS A 255 -21.63 18.24 -10.49
C LYS A 255 -22.63 17.30 -9.78
N PRO A 256 -22.48 17.07 -8.46
CA PRO A 256 -23.47 16.35 -7.68
C PRO A 256 -24.83 17.07 -7.75
N LYS A 257 -25.92 16.31 -7.66
CA LYS A 257 -27.27 16.88 -7.57
C LYS A 257 -27.35 17.67 -6.24
N GLY A 258 -27.57 18.98 -6.31
CA GLY A 258 -27.40 19.90 -5.18
C GLY A 258 -28.53 19.87 -4.15
N GLU A 259 -28.20 20.25 -2.91
CA GLU A 259 -29.11 20.37 -1.74
C GLU A 259 -30.26 21.38 -1.91
N GLU A 260 -30.16 22.34 -2.85
CA GLU A 260 -31.18 23.39 -3.04
C GLU A 260 -32.57 22.84 -3.41
N ASP A 261 -32.62 21.71 -4.11
CA ASP A 261 -33.87 21.08 -4.54
C ASP A 261 -34.51 20.29 -3.37
N GLU A 262 -33.70 19.62 -2.54
CA GLU A 262 -34.18 18.78 -1.42
C GLU A 262 -34.71 19.60 -0.25
N VAL A 263 -34.07 20.72 0.11
CA VAL A 263 -34.57 21.61 1.19
C VAL A 263 -35.93 22.21 0.81
N THR A 264 -36.13 22.50 -0.46
CA THR A 264 -37.38 23.05 -1.00
C THR A 264 -38.47 21.97 -1.00
N GLN A 265 -38.15 20.74 -1.42
CA GLN A 265 -39.03 19.59 -1.39
C GLN A 265 -39.40 19.17 0.05
N LEU A 266 -38.44 19.16 0.99
CA LEU A 266 -38.66 18.84 2.39
C LEU A 266 -39.56 19.88 3.07
N ARG A 267 -39.36 21.17 2.76
CA ARG A 267 -40.25 22.25 3.23
C ARG A 267 -41.66 22.10 2.69
N GLN A 268 -41.82 21.71 1.41
CA GLN A 268 -43.13 21.42 0.83
C GLN A 268 -43.78 20.18 1.46
N LEU A 269 -43.01 19.11 1.70
CA LEU A 269 -43.47 17.89 2.35
C LEU A 269 -43.93 18.16 3.79
N HIS A 270 -43.10 18.82 4.61
CA HIS A 270 -43.47 19.20 5.97
C HIS A 270 -44.69 20.14 5.99
N ARG A 271 -44.78 21.08 5.06
CA ARG A 271 -45.95 21.97 4.93
C ARG A 271 -47.21 21.18 4.52
N GLY A 272 -47.11 20.20 3.64
CA GLY A 272 -48.21 19.33 3.23
C GLY A 272 -48.71 18.42 4.36
N VAL A 273 -47.78 17.83 5.13
CA VAL A 273 -48.09 16.98 6.29
C VAL A 273 -48.74 17.80 7.41
N LEU A 274 -48.21 18.99 7.72
CA LEU A 274 -48.79 19.89 8.73
C LEU A 274 -50.14 20.48 8.31
N GLN A 275 -50.44 20.51 7.00
CA GLN A 275 -51.72 20.96 6.45
C GLN A 275 -52.72 19.81 6.20
N GLY A 276 -52.39 18.57 6.57
CA GLY A 276 -53.33 17.45 6.59
C GLY A 276 -53.75 16.89 5.22
N ARG A 277 -52.97 17.08 4.14
CA ARG A 277 -53.29 16.51 2.82
C ARG A 277 -52.52 15.20 2.59
N ILE A 278 -53.27 14.10 2.46
CA ILE A 278 -52.75 12.81 1.99
C ILE A 278 -52.57 12.88 0.46
N LEU A 279 -51.42 12.45 -0.04
CA LEU A 279 -50.98 12.59 -1.44
C LEU A 279 -51.87 11.78 -2.41
N GLY A 280 -52.41 12.47 -3.41
CA GLY A 280 -52.93 11.92 -4.66
C GLY A 280 -52.29 12.67 -5.85
N GLU A 281 -52.03 11.93 -6.93
CA GLU A 281 -51.24 12.24 -8.13
C GLU A 281 -51.47 13.61 -8.80
N GLY A 282 -50.42 14.20 -9.39
CA GLY A 282 -50.55 15.22 -10.44
C GLY A 282 -49.34 16.16 -10.66
N ASP A 283 -48.84 16.12 -11.90
CA ASP A 283 -47.71 16.79 -12.59
C ASP A 283 -47.41 18.31 -12.35
N PRO A 284 -46.19 18.82 -12.69
CA PRO A 284 -45.57 20.05 -12.18
C PRO A 284 -45.68 21.25 -13.14
N ARG A 285 -45.84 22.48 -12.61
CA ARG A 285 -45.52 23.73 -13.34
C ARG A 285 -45.07 24.92 -12.47
N THR A 286 -43.81 25.30 -12.72
CA THR A 286 -43.19 26.64 -12.90
C THR A 286 -43.12 27.75 -11.84
N LEU A 287 -41.87 28.22 -11.68
CA LEU A 287 -41.34 29.58 -11.40
C LEU A 287 -41.39 30.04 -9.93
N THR A 288 -40.38 30.72 -9.36
CA THR A 288 -39.48 31.72 -9.95
C THR A 288 -38.22 31.88 -9.09
N ASP A 289 -37.09 32.16 -9.74
CA ASP A 289 -35.81 32.56 -9.16
C ASP A 289 -35.91 33.67 -8.11
N THR A 290 -35.16 33.54 -7.03
CA THR A 290 -34.55 34.69 -6.36
C THR A 290 -33.23 34.24 -5.72
N GLN A 291 -32.13 34.64 -6.35
CA GLN A 291 -30.78 34.43 -5.85
C GLN A 291 -30.58 35.14 -4.50
N SER A 292 -30.00 34.42 -3.55
CA SER A 292 -29.17 35.01 -2.50
C SER A 292 -28.01 34.07 -2.18
N SER A 293 -26.81 34.45 -2.60
CA SER A 293 -25.55 33.74 -2.35
C SER A 293 -25.05 33.97 -0.92
N VAL A 294 -24.68 32.90 -0.22
CA VAL A 294 -23.58 32.81 0.77
C VAL A 294 -23.15 31.33 0.77
N GLY A 295 -21.98 30.96 0.23
CA GLY A 295 -20.76 30.57 1.00
C GLY A 295 -20.99 29.27 1.80
N ASP A 296 -20.36 28.11 1.54
CA ASP A 296 -18.98 27.83 1.17
C ASP A 296 -18.90 26.52 0.35
N THR A 297 -18.34 26.57 -0.85
CA THR A 297 -17.96 25.35 -1.58
C THR A 297 -16.58 24.89 -1.14
N VAL A 298 -16.52 23.80 -0.39
CA VAL A 298 -15.28 23.03 -0.20
C VAL A 298 -14.89 22.43 -1.54
N ASP A 299 -13.89 23.04 -2.18
CA ASP A 299 -13.38 22.61 -3.48
C ASP A 299 -12.54 21.33 -3.33
N CYS A 300 -13.21 20.17 -3.38
CA CYS A 300 -12.62 18.83 -3.27
C CYS A 300 -11.72 18.43 -4.48
N ASN A 301 -11.57 19.29 -5.48
CA ASN A 301 -10.73 19.00 -6.65
C ASN A 301 -9.24 19.34 -6.46
N SER A 302 -8.83 20.00 -5.38
CA SER A 302 -7.51 20.65 -5.34
C SER A 302 -6.29 19.80 -4.93
N ARG A 303 -6.42 18.49 -4.63
CA ARG A 303 -5.23 17.64 -4.31
C ARG A 303 -5.31 16.20 -4.86
N SER A 304 -5.75 16.03 -6.10
CA SER A 304 -5.63 14.73 -6.79
C SER A 304 -4.28 14.64 -7.52
N SER A 305 -3.32 13.92 -6.93
CA SER A 305 -2.11 13.47 -7.64
C SER A 305 -2.53 12.75 -8.91
N LYS A 306 -2.07 13.19 -10.10
CA LYS A 306 -2.49 12.62 -11.39
C LYS A 306 -2.34 11.09 -11.39
N ILE A 307 -3.44 10.40 -11.68
CA ILE A 307 -3.51 8.95 -11.77
C ILE A 307 -3.29 8.64 -13.24
N ASN A 308 -2.04 8.69 -13.70
CA ASN A 308 -1.69 8.46 -15.10
C ASN A 308 -1.95 6.98 -15.49
N LEU A 309 -3.20 6.65 -15.78
CA LEU A 309 -3.65 5.35 -16.29
C LEU A 309 -4.27 5.59 -17.67
N ASN A 310 -3.65 5.04 -18.71
CA ASN A 310 -4.15 5.21 -20.07
C ASN A 310 -5.31 4.24 -20.37
N MET A 311 -6.05 4.49 -21.45
CA MET A 311 -7.22 3.68 -21.81
C MET A 311 -6.87 2.22 -22.09
N HIS A 312 -5.72 1.96 -22.72
CA HIS A 312 -5.28 0.59 -22.99
C HIS A 312 -5.02 -0.20 -21.71
N GLU A 313 -4.37 0.42 -20.71
CA GLU A 313 -4.15 -0.18 -19.40
C GLU A 313 -5.47 -0.43 -18.66
N ALA A 314 -6.44 0.49 -18.78
CA ALA A 314 -7.77 0.31 -18.20
C ALA A 314 -8.51 -0.91 -18.82
N GLU A 315 -8.44 -1.08 -20.14
CA GLU A 315 -9.02 -2.25 -20.82
C GLU A 315 -8.34 -3.57 -20.39
N GLN A 316 -7.01 -3.57 -20.25
CA GLN A 316 -6.28 -4.76 -19.79
C GLN A 316 -6.65 -5.15 -18.35
N LEU A 317 -6.81 -4.16 -17.46
CA LEU A 317 -7.24 -4.40 -16.08
C LEU A 317 -8.69 -4.90 -16.01
N LEU A 318 -9.57 -4.38 -16.85
CA LEU A 318 -10.95 -4.86 -16.98
C LEU A 318 -10.99 -6.31 -17.47
N LEU A 319 -10.17 -6.66 -18.47
CA LEU A 319 -10.06 -8.03 -18.96
C LEU A 319 -9.51 -8.97 -17.87
N GLN A 320 -8.51 -8.53 -17.11
CA GLN A 320 -7.99 -9.28 -15.98
C GLN A 320 -9.08 -9.54 -14.92
N PHE A 321 -9.92 -8.55 -14.63
CA PHE A 321 -11.05 -8.72 -13.72
C PHE A 321 -12.07 -9.74 -14.23
N LYS A 322 -12.41 -9.71 -15.52
CA LYS A 322 -13.32 -10.69 -16.14
C LYS A 322 -12.81 -12.13 -15.95
N HIS A 323 -11.50 -12.36 -16.07
CA HIS A 323 -10.89 -13.67 -15.78
C HIS A 323 -10.92 -14.08 -14.30
N GLN A 324 -10.99 -13.13 -13.37
CA GLN A 324 -11.03 -13.39 -11.92
C GLN A 324 -12.45 -13.62 -11.38
N ARG A 325 -13.49 -13.48 -12.24
CA ARG A 325 -14.91 -13.62 -11.88
C ARG A 325 -15.24 -14.93 -11.16
N ALA A 326 -14.54 -16.03 -11.48
CA ALA A 326 -14.77 -17.34 -10.87
C ALA A 326 -14.67 -17.33 -9.34
N TYR A 327 -13.93 -16.40 -8.74
CA TYR A 327 -13.74 -16.33 -7.28
C TYR A 327 -14.82 -15.52 -6.54
N PHE A 328 -15.61 -14.71 -7.25
CA PHE A 328 -16.72 -13.94 -6.67
C PHE A 328 -17.75 -13.58 -7.77
N PRO A 329 -18.68 -14.50 -8.10
CA PRO A 329 -19.51 -14.41 -9.30
C PRO A 329 -20.78 -13.55 -9.12
N PHE A 330 -20.80 -12.61 -8.17
CA PHE A 330 -21.98 -11.79 -7.85
C PHE A 330 -22.06 -10.47 -8.62
N ILE A 331 -21.04 -10.16 -9.43
CA ILE A 331 -21.02 -9.01 -10.32
C ILE A 331 -20.67 -9.49 -11.71
N VAL A 332 -21.61 -9.34 -12.64
CA VAL A 332 -21.47 -9.78 -14.03
C VAL A 332 -21.15 -8.57 -14.90
N VAL A 333 -19.95 -8.56 -15.47
CA VAL A 333 -19.56 -7.60 -16.51
C VAL A 333 -19.59 -8.35 -17.85
N PRO A 334 -20.46 -7.97 -18.80
CA PRO A 334 -20.50 -8.60 -20.12
C PRO A 334 -19.16 -8.58 -20.84
N GLU A 335 -18.87 -9.61 -21.65
CA GLU A 335 -17.60 -9.70 -22.40
C GLU A 335 -17.41 -8.51 -23.35
N GLU A 336 -18.49 -8.02 -23.95
CA GLU A 336 -18.50 -6.88 -24.88
C GLU A 336 -18.29 -5.51 -24.20
N THR A 337 -18.35 -5.45 -22.87
CA THR A 337 -18.23 -4.19 -22.14
C THR A 337 -16.78 -3.71 -22.12
N THR A 338 -16.56 -2.48 -22.58
CA THR A 338 -15.26 -1.80 -22.61
C THR A 338 -15.08 -0.85 -21.43
N ALA A 339 -13.84 -0.57 -21.03
CA ALA A 339 -13.53 0.41 -20.00
C ALA A 339 -14.04 1.81 -20.38
N ALA A 340 -14.00 2.18 -21.66
CA ALA A 340 -14.56 3.44 -22.14
C ALA A 340 -16.09 3.53 -21.94
N SER A 341 -16.82 2.44 -22.18
CA SER A 341 -18.27 2.37 -21.95
C SER A 341 -18.59 2.48 -20.45
N MET A 342 -17.87 1.71 -19.61
CA MET A 342 -18.05 1.75 -18.16
C MET A 342 -17.70 3.11 -17.55
N ALA A 343 -16.73 3.82 -18.11
CA ALA A 343 -16.38 5.17 -17.65
C ALA A 343 -17.55 6.16 -17.74
N SER A 344 -18.50 5.90 -18.64
CA SER A 344 -19.69 6.74 -18.81
C SER A 344 -20.91 6.20 -18.03
N SER A 345 -21.07 4.88 -17.97
CA SER A 345 -22.27 4.25 -17.38
C SER A 345 -22.11 3.88 -15.90
N GLN A 346 -20.94 3.40 -15.49
CA GLN A 346 -20.63 2.85 -14.17
C GLN A 346 -19.22 3.25 -13.70
N PRO A 347 -18.97 4.56 -13.54
CA PRO A 347 -17.64 5.08 -13.25
C PRO A 347 -17.08 4.63 -11.89
N PHE A 348 -17.94 4.42 -10.88
CA PHE A 348 -17.49 3.99 -9.56
C PHE A 348 -17.14 2.50 -9.53
N LEU A 349 -17.94 1.66 -10.19
CA LEU A 349 -17.63 0.25 -10.39
C LEU A 349 -16.35 0.07 -11.20
N LEU A 350 -16.17 0.84 -12.28
CA LEU A 350 -14.93 0.82 -13.04
C LEU A 350 -13.74 1.20 -12.14
N LEU A 351 -13.84 2.26 -11.34
CA LEU A 351 -12.77 2.64 -10.42
C LEU A 351 -12.45 1.53 -9.42
N ALA A 352 -13.46 0.82 -8.89
CA ALA A 352 -13.26 -0.34 -8.02
C ALA A 352 -12.48 -1.45 -8.74
N ILE A 353 -12.93 -1.83 -9.95
CA ILE A 353 -12.31 -2.87 -10.78
C ILE A 353 -10.84 -2.55 -11.08
N LEU A 354 -10.55 -1.31 -11.50
CA LEU A 354 -9.19 -0.87 -11.77
C LEU A 354 -8.32 -0.93 -10.51
N THR A 355 -8.88 -0.56 -9.35
CA THR A 355 -8.16 -0.57 -8.06
C THR A 355 -7.80 -1.99 -7.61
N VAL A 356 -8.75 -2.94 -7.68
CA VAL A 356 -8.51 -4.31 -7.21
C VAL A 356 -7.65 -5.12 -8.19
N SER A 357 -7.76 -4.83 -9.48
CA SER A 357 -7.04 -5.57 -10.53
C SER A 357 -5.59 -5.11 -10.70
N LEU A 358 -5.27 -3.86 -10.32
CA LEU A 358 -3.93 -3.30 -10.45
C LEU A 358 -2.96 -3.81 -9.36
N THR A 359 -2.64 -5.10 -9.40
CA THR A 359 -1.72 -5.73 -8.45
C THR A 359 -0.25 -5.49 -8.80
N ARG A 360 0.06 -5.25 -10.08
CA ARG A 360 1.44 -5.13 -10.60
C ARG A 360 2.11 -3.78 -10.34
N LYS A 361 1.35 -2.74 -9.99
CA LYS A 361 1.86 -1.38 -9.75
C LYS A 361 1.39 -0.85 -8.38
N PRO A 362 2.00 -1.29 -7.25
CA PRO A 362 1.46 -1.05 -5.90
C PRO A 362 1.34 0.43 -5.51
N LEU A 363 2.25 1.29 -5.98
CA LEU A 363 2.15 2.74 -5.74
C LEU A 363 0.97 3.37 -6.48
N LEU A 364 0.69 2.94 -7.72
CA LEU A 364 -0.46 3.40 -8.49
C LEU A 364 -1.76 2.79 -7.93
N GLN A 365 -1.73 1.54 -7.49
CA GLN A 365 -2.83 0.90 -6.78
C GLN A 365 -3.20 1.65 -5.49
N LYS A 366 -2.20 2.10 -4.71
CA LYS A 366 -2.42 2.93 -3.52
C LYS A 366 -3.10 4.26 -3.86
N ARG A 367 -2.73 4.91 -4.97
CA ARG A 367 -3.37 6.15 -5.43
C ARG A 367 -4.81 5.91 -5.89
N LEU A 368 -5.07 4.79 -6.59
CA LEU A 368 -6.42 4.37 -6.95
C LEU A 368 -7.28 4.07 -5.71
N ASP A 369 -6.73 3.38 -4.70
CA ASP A 369 -7.38 3.18 -3.40
C ASP A 369 -7.73 4.52 -2.72
N GLU A 370 -6.80 5.46 -2.71
CA GLU A 370 -7.05 6.81 -2.17
C GLU A 370 -8.14 7.54 -2.95
N ARG A 371 -8.15 7.45 -4.28
CA ARG A 371 -9.19 8.04 -5.11
C ARG A 371 -10.54 7.39 -4.85
N PHE A 372 -10.61 6.07 -4.83
CA PHE A 372 -11.83 5.31 -4.53
C PHE A 372 -12.44 5.76 -3.20
N ARG A 373 -11.64 5.81 -2.13
CA ARG A 373 -12.12 6.23 -0.80
C ARG A 373 -12.51 7.70 -0.73
N ARG A 374 -11.84 8.60 -1.47
CA ARG A 374 -12.25 10.01 -1.57
C ARG A 374 -13.60 10.15 -2.26
N VAL A 375 -13.79 9.48 -3.40
CA VAL A 375 -15.06 9.50 -4.13
C VAL A 375 -16.18 8.90 -3.26
N LEU A 376 -15.92 7.79 -2.56
CA LEU A 376 -16.88 7.23 -1.60
C LEU A 376 -17.24 8.23 -0.51
N SER A 377 -16.25 8.89 0.09
CA SER A 377 -16.48 9.89 1.15
C SER A 377 -17.24 11.11 0.66
N GLU A 378 -16.98 11.57 -0.56
CA GLU A 378 -17.60 12.76 -1.12
C GLU A 378 -19.00 12.44 -1.64
N ARG A 379 -19.13 11.46 -2.54
CA ARG A 379 -20.40 11.19 -3.23
C ARG A 379 -21.40 10.44 -2.37
N VAL A 380 -20.95 9.39 -1.68
CA VAL A 380 -21.87 8.53 -0.91
C VAL A 380 -22.07 9.07 0.51
N ILE A 381 -21.01 9.52 1.19
CA ILE A 381 -21.12 9.94 2.58
C ILE A 381 -21.53 11.42 2.67
N PHE A 382 -20.87 12.32 1.94
CA PHE A 382 -21.14 13.75 2.03
C PHE A 382 -22.41 14.14 1.24
N TYR A 383 -22.51 13.74 -0.04
CA TYR A 383 -23.70 14.03 -0.87
C TYR A 383 -24.83 13.00 -0.74
N GLY A 384 -24.63 11.88 -0.03
CA GLY A 384 -25.68 10.89 0.17
C GLY A 384 -26.13 10.16 -1.09
N GLU A 385 -25.35 10.18 -2.18
CA GLU A 385 -25.72 9.55 -3.44
C GLU A 385 -25.84 8.01 -3.29
N LYS A 386 -26.89 7.44 -3.90
CA LYS A 386 -27.19 5.99 -3.86
C LYS A 386 -27.51 5.51 -5.27
N SER A 387 -26.82 4.47 -5.73
CA SER A 387 -27.02 3.91 -7.08
C SER A 387 -26.50 2.49 -7.17
N MET A 388 -26.92 1.76 -8.20
CA MET A 388 -26.39 0.43 -8.50
C MET A 388 -24.87 0.46 -8.73
N ASP A 389 -24.35 1.52 -9.36
CA ASP A 389 -22.92 1.72 -9.56
C ASP A 389 -22.14 1.77 -8.24
N TYR A 390 -22.65 2.53 -7.25
CA TYR A 390 -22.03 2.61 -5.92
C TYR A 390 -22.07 1.27 -5.19
N VAL A 391 -23.23 0.60 -5.18
CA VAL A 391 -23.40 -0.71 -4.51
C VAL A 391 -22.48 -1.76 -5.13
N GLN A 392 -22.46 -1.87 -6.46
CA GLN A 392 -21.62 -2.82 -7.17
C GLN A 392 -20.12 -2.52 -6.99
N GLY A 393 -19.72 -1.26 -7.07
CA GLY A 393 -18.33 -0.85 -6.86
C GLY A 393 -17.84 -1.09 -5.43
N LEU A 394 -18.67 -0.80 -4.42
CA LEU A 394 -18.40 -1.15 -3.02
C LEU A 394 -18.25 -2.66 -2.84
N LEU A 395 -19.14 -3.45 -3.45
CA LEU A 395 -19.12 -4.91 -3.36
C LEU A 395 -17.83 -5.49 -3.95
N VAL A 396 -17.44 -5.06 -5.17
CA VAL A 396 -16.17 -5.48 -5.82
C VAL A 396 -14.96 -5.08 -4.98
N TYR A 397 -14.92 -3.82 -4.52
CA TYR A 397 -13.80 -3.32 -3.72
C TYR A 397 -13.63 -4.10 -2.41
N MET A 398 -14.73 -4.53 -1.80
CA MET A 398 -14.71 -5.32 -0.56
C MET A 398 -14.29 -6.77 -0.80
N ALA A 399 -14.75 -7.40 -1.89
CA ALA A 399 -14.43 -8.79 -2.22
C ALA A 399 -12.93 -9.00 -2.43
N TRP A 400 -12.24 -8.04 -3.05
CA TRP A 400 -10.79 -8.09 -3.29
C TRP A 400 -10.05 -6.93 -2.64
N ARG A 401 -10.45 -6.58 -1.41
CA ARG A 401 -9.85 -5.45 -0.67
C ARG A 401 -8.33 -5.61 -0.62
N PRO A 402 -7.54 -4.60 -1.05
CA PRO A 402 -6.09 -4.69 -1.06
C PRO A 402 -5.52 -4.55 0.36
N LEU A 403 -5.62 -5.63 1.16
CA LEU A 403 -5.23 -5.69 2.57
C LEU A 403 -3.78 -5.29 2.80
N HIS A 404 -2.90 -5.54 1.82
CA HIS A 404 -1.48 -5.17 1.85
C HIS A 404 -1.24 -3.67 1.82
N ILE A 405 -2.16 -2.85 1.28
CA ILE A 405 -2.00 -1.39 1.21
C ILE A 405 -2.24 -0.76 2.58
N ARG A 406 -3.18 -1.30 3.37
CA ARG A 406 -3.59 -0.76 4.68
C ARG A 406 -3.87 -1.88 5.69
N PRO A 407 -2.87 -2.65 6.14
CA PRO A 407 -3.06 -3.85 6.96
C PRO A 407 -3.66 -3.54 8.34
N LEU A 408 -3.37 -2.36 8.91
CA LEU A 408 -3.91 -1.93 10.20
C LEU A 408 -5.27 -1.22 10.10
N SER A 409 -5.75 -0.93 8.89
CA SER A 409 -7.01 -0.19 8.70
C SER A 409 -8.23 -1.07 8.96
N ARG A 410 -9.01 -0.65 9.96
CA ARG A 410 -10.26 -1.30 10.38
C ARG A 410 -11.49 -0.85 9.58
N GLN A 411 -11.31 -0.09 8.49
CA GLN A 411 -12.40 0.49 7.70
C GLN A 411 -13.27 -0.54 6.96
N GLY A 412 -12.84 -1.80 6.84
CA GLY A 412 -13.63 -2.85 6.18
C GLY A 412 -15.04 -3.01 6.77
N SER A 413 -15.18 -2.98 8.10
CA SER A 413 -16.50 -3.03 8.76
C SER A 413 -17.33 -1.77 8.47
N GLN A 414 -16.70 -0.59 8.32
CA GLN A 414 -17.44 0.63 7.97
C GLN A 414 -18.01 0.56 6.56
N PHE A 415 -17.21 0.07 5.60
CA PHE A 415 -17.67 -0.15 4.22
C PHE A 415 -18.79 -1.20 4.16
N MET A 416 -18.71 -2.25 4.98
CA MET A 416 -19.79 -3.24 5.10
C MET A 416 -21.10 -2.59 5.54
N GLN A 417 -21.06 -1.74 6.57
CA GLN A 417 -22.26 -1.05 7.05
C GLN A 417 -22.82 -0.08 5.99
N ILE A 418 -21.96 0.68 5.31
CA ILE A 418 -22.38 1.56 4.21
C ILE A 418 -23.09 0.75 3.10
N LEU A 419 -22.51 -0.40 2.72
CA LEU A 419 -23.07 -1.27 1.70
C LEU A 419 -24.44 -1.82 2.12
N VAL A 420 -24.58 -2.30 3.35
CA VAL A 420 -25.85 -2.84 3.89
C VAL A 420 -26.92 -1.76 3.97
N THR A 421 -26.57 -0.57 4.47
CA THR A 421 -27.49 0.56 4.53
C THR A 421 -27.92 0.97 3.12
N MET A 422 -27.00 1.02 2.15
CA MET A 422 -27.34 1.37 0.77
C MET A 422 -28.27 0.33 0.11
N ILE A 423 -28.04 -0.97 0.34
CA ILE A 423 -28.92 -2.05 -0.11
C ILE A 423 -30.33 -1.90 0.47
N SER A 424 -30.42 -1.57 1.77
CA SER A 424 -31.69 -1.34 2.45
C SER A 424 -32.41 -0.09 1.92
N ASP A 425 -31.69 1.03 1.76
CA ASP A 425 -32.24 2.29 1.26
C ASP A 425 -32.77 2.17 -0.17
N MET A 426 -32.10 1.36 -0.99
CA MET A 426 -32.52 1.04 -2.35
C MET A 426 -33.56 -0.09 -2.42
N LYS A 427 -33.97 -0.65 -1.28
CA LYS A 427 -34.96 -1.74 -1.15
C LYS A 427 -34.62 -2.97 -2.00
N LEU A 428 -33.34 -3.29 -2.14
CA LEU A 428 -32.91 -4.41 -2.99
C LEU A 428 -33.31 -5.77 -2.41
N THR A 429 -33.40 -5.88 -1.08
CA THR A 429 -33.87 -7.09 -0.37
C THR A 429 -35.36 -7.38 -0.60
N GLU A 430 -36.16 -6.35 -0.89
CA GLU A 430 -37.57 -6.48 -1.26
C GLU A 430 -37.73 -6.83 -2.75
N ASN A 431 -36.72 -6.55 -3.57
CA ASN A 431 -36.74 -6.68 -5.03
C ASN A 431 -35.89 -7.85 -5.57
N MET A 432 -35.69 -8.92 -4.79
CA MET A 432 -34.86 -10.08 -5.18
C MET A 432 -35.40 -10.90 -6.39
N HIS A 433 -36.54 -10.51 -6.94
CA HIS A 433 -37.02 -11.01 -8.23
C HIS A 433 -36.16 -10.49 -9.40
N ASP A 434 -35.64 -9.27 -9.29
CA ASP A 434 -34.64 -8.74 -10.22
C ASP A 434 -33.29 -9.44 -9.99
N GLN A 435 -32.64 -9.82 -11.09
CA GLN A 435 -31.39 -10.57 -11.03
C GLN A 435 -30.25 -9.71 -10.43
N ALA A 436 -30.14 -8.45 -10.83
CA ALA A 436 -29.07 -7.59 -10.33
C ALA A 436 -29.22 -7.30 -8.83
N ALA A 437 -30.45 -7.05 -8.36
CA ALA A 437 -30.75 -6.90 -6.94
C ALA A 437 -30.47 -8.19 -6.14
N ARG A 438 -30.82 -9.36 -6.69
CA ARG A 438 -30.56 -10.67 -6.08
C ARG A 438 -29.06 -10.93 -5.95
N ASP A 439 -28.30 -10.75 -7.02
CA ASP A 439 -26.85 -11.01 -7.06
C ASP A 439 -26.10 -10.13 -6.05
N ILE A 440 -26.48 -8.85 -5.96
CA ILE A 440 -25.95 -7.92 -4.97
C ILE A 440 -26.24 -8.39 -3.54
N CYS A 441 -27.48 -8.76 -3.25
CA CYS A 441 -27.87 -9.23 -1.92
C CYS A 441 -27.10 -10.51 -1.53
N LEU A 442 -26.98 -11.46 -2.46
CA LEU A 442 -26.24 -12.71 -2.27
C LEU A 442 -24.73 -12.47 -2.10
N GLY A 443 -24.14 -11.56 -2.89
CA GLY A 443 -22.74 -11.20 -2.77
C GLY A 443 -22.43 -10.47 -1.47
N CYS A 444 -23.29 -9.53 -1.07
CA CYS A 444 -23.17 -8.81 0.20
C CYS A 444 -23.30 -9.78 1.38
N PHE A 445 -24.26 -10.69 1.32
CA PHE A 445 -24.43 -11.76 2.31
C PHE A 445 -23.18 -12.64 2.42
N SER A 446 -22.62 -13.06 1.29
CA SER A 446 -21.41 -13.90 1.24
C SER A 446 -20.19 -13.18 1.86
N LEU A 447 -19.99 -11.89 1.54
CA LEU A 447 -18.91 -11.10 2.16
C LEU A 447 -19.12 -10.86 3.65
N SER A 448 -20.36 -10.60 4.07
CA SER A 448 -20.73 -10.43 5.48
C SER A 448 -20.38 -11.69 6.29
N SER A 449 -20.74 -12.86 5.75
CA SER A 449 -20.44 -14.17 6.34
C SER A 449 -18.92 -14.37 6.49
N MET A 450 -18.14 -14.16 5.42
CA MET A 450 -16.67 -14.28 5.44
C MET A 450 -16.02 -13.37 6.48
N LEU A 451 -16.45 -12.11 6.58
CA LEU A 451 -15.90 -11.15 7.53
C LEU A 451 -16.24 -11.53 8.98
N SER A 452 -17.45 -12.02 9.22
CA SER A 452 -17.91 -12.45 10.54
C SER A 452 -17.11 -13.65 11.07
N VAL A 453 -16.84 -14.65 10.22
CA VAL A 453 -16.04 -15.83 10.59
C VAL A 453 -14.55 -15.49 10.70
N GLY A 454 -13.99 -14.78 9.72
CA GLY A 454 -12.55 -14.54 9.61
C GLY A 454 -11.97 -13.56 10.65
N PHE A 455 -12.73 -12.53 11.04
CA PHE A 455 -12.22 -11.46 11.90
C PHE A 455 -12.81 -11.44 13.33
N ARG A 456 -13.69 -12.40 13.68
CA ARG A 456 -14.28 -12.58 15.02
C ARG A 456 -14.94 -11.30 15.59
N ARG A 457 -15.59 -10.48 14.75
CA ARG A 457 -16.24 -9.22 15.19
C ARG A 457 -17.75 -9.38 15.34
N ARG A 458 -18.29 -8.91 16.48
CA ARG A 458 -19.74 -8.89 16.78
C ARG A 458 -20.54 -7.86 15.96
N GLY A 459 -19.90 -6.83 15.40
CA GLY A 459 -20.60 -5.73 14.71
C GLY A 459 -21.27 -6.11 13.39
N ASP A 460 -20.72 -7.10 12.68
CA ASP A 460 -21.26 -7.56 11.40
C ASP A 460 -22.38 -8.61 11.57
N ASP A 461 -22.65 -9.05 12.81
CA ASP A 461 -23.69 -10.07 13.13
C ASP A 461 -25.10 -9.56 12.82
N VAL A 462 -25.37 -8.26 12.99
CA VAL A 462 -26.68 -7.66 12.69
C VAL A 462 -26.92 -7.57 11.19
N ALA A 463 -25.94 -7.05 10.44
CA ALA A 463 -25.99 -6.99 8.98
C ALA A 463 -26.11 -8.40 8.37
N TYR A 464 -25.32 -9.34 8.89
CA TYR A 464 -25.37 -10.74 8.49
C TYR A 464 -26.76 -11.34 8.74
N LYS A 465 -27.33 -11.19 9.94
CA LYS A 465 -28.67 -11.72 10.28
C LYS A 465 -29.75 -11.15 9.36
N TYR A 466 -29.77 -9.83 9.18
CA TYR A 466 -30.70 -9.17 8.28
C TYR A 466 -30.64 -9.70 6.84
N LEU A 467 -29.43 -9.84 6.29
CA LEU A 467 -29.23 -10.38 4.94
C LEU A 467 -29.59 -11.88 4.86
N LYS A 468 -29.24 -12.67 5.88
CA LYS A 468 -29.58 -14.09 5.96
C LYS A 468 -31.09 -14.31 5.95
N GLU A 469 -31.83 -13.55 6.76
CA GLU A 469 -33.29 -13.59 6.81
C GLU A 469 -33.90 -13.22 5.45
N SER A 470 -33.37 -12.16 4.82
CA SER A 470 -33.82 -11.72 3.49
C SER A 470 -33.58 -12.78 2.41
N VAL A 471 -32.40 -13.40 2.39
CA VAL A 471 -32.05 -14.47 1.45
C VAL A 471 -32.93 -15.71 1.66
N ASN A 472 -33.11 -16.14 2.92
CA ASN A 472 -33.95 -17.29 3.27
C ASN A 472 -35.42 -17.06 2.91
N ALA A 473 -35.95 -15.86 3.16
CA ALA A 473 -37.35 -15.52 2.83
C ALA A 473 -37.63 -15.57 1.32
N ASN A 474 -36.59 -15.34 0.50
CA ASN A 474 -36.69 -15.35 -0.97
C ASN A 474 -36.31 -16.70 -1.60
N GLN A 475 -36.00 -17.72 -0.80
CA GLN A 475 -35.71 -19.08 -1.24
C GLN A 475 -37.00 -19.81 -1.67
N ARG A 476 -37.46 -19.60 -2.90
CA ARG A 476 -38.67 -20.28 -3.42
C ARG A 476 -38.33 -21.68 -3.91
N SER A 477 -39.14 -22.67 -3.52
CA SER A 477 -38.97 -24.10 -3.83
C SER A 477 -38.98 -24.48 -5.33
N ASN A 478 -39.24 -23.54 -6.25
CA ASN A 478 -39.50 -23.80 -7.68
C ASN A 478 -38.75 -22.84 -8.65
N GLN A 479 -37.69 -22.15 -8.21
CA GLN A 479 -36.88 -21.36 -9.14
C GLN A 479 -35.97 -22.25 -10.02
N PRO A 480 -35.72 -21.87 -11.29
CA PRO A 480 -34.71 -22.52 -12.12
C PRO A 480 -33.34 -22.46 -11.43
N TYR A 481 -32.49 -23.43 -11.74
CA TYR A 481 -31.15 -23.54 -11.15
C TYR A 481 -30.37 -22.22 -11.29
N ASP A 482 -30.09 -21.57 -10.16
CA ASP A 482 -29.33 -20.32 -10.05
C ASP A 482 -28.00 -20.63 -9.35
N GLU A 483 -26.90 -20.56 -10.10
CA GLU A 483 -25.54 -20.87 -9.65
C GLU A 483 -25.11 -20.01 -8.46
N GLN A 484 -25.45 -18.71 -8.45
CA GLN A 484 -25.07 -17.78 -7.39
C GLN A 484 -25.82 -18.11 -6.10
N PHE A 485 -27.08 -18.50 -6.21
CA PHE A 485 -27.88 -18.94 -5.07
C PHE A 485 -27.34 -20.25 -4.46
N GLN A 486 -26.93 -21.21 -5.30
CA GLN A 486 -26.29 -22.45 -4.85
C GLN A 486 -24.94 -22.19 -4.18
N LEU A 487 -24.13 -21.30 -4.75
CA LEU A 487 -22.85 -20.89 -4.17
C LEU A 487 -23.04 -20.27 -2.78
N SER A 488 -24.03 -19.37 -2.63
CA SER A 488 -24.38 -18.79 -1.33
C SER A 488 -24.86 -19.86 -0.35
N LYS A 489 -25.65 -20.84 -0.78
CA LYS A 489 -26.11 -21.96 0.07
C LYS A 489 -24.96 -22.83 0.57
N LEU A 490 -24.02 -23.18 -0.32
CA LEU A 490 -22.79 -23.88 0.04
C LEU A 490 -21.96 -23.07 1.04
N HIS A 491 -21.87 -21.76 0.84
CA HIS A 491 -21.18 -20.85 1.76
C HIS A 491 -21.82 -20.82 3.15
N VAL A 492 -23.15 -20.78 3.24
CA VAL A 492 -23.88 -20.85 4.53
C VAL A 492 -23.59 -22.16 5.25
N LEU A 493 -23.65 -23.29 4.54
CA LEU A 493 -23.42 -24.60 5.15
C LEU A 493 -21.98 -24.72 5.67
N PHE A 494 -21.00 -24.27 4.89
CA PHE A 494 -19.59 -24.21 5.32
C PHE A 494 -19.41 -23.34 6.57
N GLU A 495 -20.02 -22.15 6.57
CA GLU A 495 -19.96 -21.22 7.70
C GLU A 495 -20.62 -21.80 8.96
N GLU A 496 -21.79 -22.41 8.85
CA GLU A 496 -22.50 -23.04 9.97
C GLU A 496 -21.66 -24.16 10.59
N ILE A 497 -20.98 -24.95 9.77
CA ILE A 497 -20.03 -25.96 10.24
C ILE A 497 -18.87 -25.29 11.00
N MET A 498 -18.26 -24.24 10.43
CA MET A 498 -17.15 -23.54 11.08
C MET A 498 -17.55 -22.91 12.41
N ARG A 499 -18.73 -22.29 12.51
CA ARG A 499 -19.25 -21.74 13.78
C ARG A 499 -19.55 -22.83 14.80
N CYS A 500 -20.21 -23.92 14.40
CA CYS A 500 -20.49 -25.03 15.29
C CYS A 500 -19.19 -25.69 15.80
N GLN A 501 -18.16 -25.79 14.97
CA GLN A 501 -16.83 -26.25 15.38
C GLN A 501 -16.14 -25.28 16.34
N MET A 502 -16.21 -23.97 16.10
CA MET A 502 -15.61 -22.95 16.98
C MET A 502 -16.31 -22.83 18.35
N GLU A 503 -17.60 -23.14 18.42
CA GLU A 503 -18.36 -23.19 19.68
C GLU A 503 -18.13 -24.48 20.50
N CYS A 504 -17.56 -25.54 19.89
CA CYS A 504 -17.06 -26.71 20.62
C CYS A 504 -15.66 -26.41 21.20
N SER A 505 -15.59 -26.01 22.47
CA SER A 505 -14.33 -26.05 23.21
C SER A 505 -13.99 -27.50 23.60
N PRO A 506 -12.73 -27.97 23.52
CA PRO A 506 -12.36 -29.37 23.75
C PRO A 506 -12.67 -29.89 25.17
N LEU A 507 -13.04 -29.01 26.10
CA LEU A 507 -13.29 -29.37 27.50
C LEU A 507 -14.77 -29.58 27.86
N LYS A 508 -15.74 -29.21 27.00
CA LYS A 508 -17.18 -29.48 27.20
C LYS A 508 -17.96 -29.42 25.87
N CYS A 509 -17.99 -30.49 25.07
CA CYS A 509 -19.00 -30.58 23.99
C CYS A 509 -20.07 -31.64 24.32
N PRO A 510 -21.36 -31.26 24.53
CA PRO A 510 -22.44 -32.22 24.70
C PRO A 510 -22.75 -32.96 23.38
N ILE A 511 -23.12 -34.24 23.47
CA ILE A 511 -23.37 -35.19 22.36
C ILE A 511 -24.28 -34.61 21.27
N THR A 512 -25.27 -33.79 21.64
CA THR A 512 -26.21 -33.13 20.72
C THR A 512 -25.56 -32.06 19.81
N LYS A 513 -24.44 -31.45 20.20
CA LYS A 513 -23.73 -30.47 19.36
C LYS A 513 -22.88 -31.15 18.29
N GLN A 514 -22.31 -32.32 18.60
CA GLN A 514 -21.51 -33.11 17.64
C GLN A 514 -22.39 -33.69 16.53
N GLN A 515 -23.57 -34.22 16.88
CA GLN A 515 -24.59 -34.66 15.92
C GLN A 515 -25.01 -33.53 14.96
N ARG A 516 -25.16 -32.31 15.47
CA ARG A 516 -25.53 -31.14 14.65
C ARG A 516 -24.45 -30.75 13.65
N VAL A 517 -23.18 -30.94 13.98
CA VAL A 517 -22.06 -30.75 13.04
C VAL A 517 -22.08 -31.82 11.95
N GLU A 518 -22.30 -33.08 12.32
CA GLU A 518 -22.40 -34.20 11.37
C GLU A 518 -23.56 -34.03 10.39
N GLU A 519 -24.74 -33.63 10.88
CA GLU A 519 -25.90 -33.31 10.02
C GLU A 519 -25.60 -32.19 9.01
N LYS A 520 -24.89 -31.14 9.45
CA LYS A 520 -24.52 -30.02 8.57
C LYS A 520 -23.44 -30.40 7.56
N MET A 521 -22.49 -31.23 7.95
CA MET A 521 -21.49 -31.80 7.04
C MET A 521 -22.15 -32.67 5.96
N GLU A 522 -23.16 -33.46 6.32
CA GLU A 522 -23.90 -34.27 5.34
C GLU A 522 -24.74 -33.40 4.40
N SER A 523 -25.36 -32.34 4.92
CA SER A 523 -26.06 -31.35 4.08
C SER A 523 -25.11 -30.65 3.10
N LEU A 524 -23.89 -30.30 3.52
CA LEU A 524 -22.86 -29.72 2.64
C LEU A 524 -22.44 -30.73 1.57
N ARG A 525 -22.25 -32.00 1.94
CA ARG A 525 -21.89 -33.08 1.02
C ARG A 525 -22.94 -33.28 -0.07
N LEU A 526 -24.23 -33.27 0.30
CA LEU A 526 -25.34 -33.40 -0.63
C LEU A 526 -25.42 -32.22 -1.61
N GLU A 527 -25.27 -30.99 -1.12
CA GLU A 527 -25.26 -29.79 -1.97
C GLU A 527 -24.05 -29.75 -2.92
N LEU A 528 -22.86 -30.17 -2.46
CA LEU A 528 -21.68 -30.30 -3.31
C LEU A 528 -21.92 -31.31 -4.44
N GLN A 529 -22.54 -32.45 -4.15
CA GLN A 529 -22.90 -33.44 -5.17
C GLN A 529 -23.92 -32.91 -6.19
N ILE A 530 -24.84 -32.03 -5.78
CA ILE A 530 -25.78 -31.36 -6.69
C ILE A 530 -25.01 -30.36 -7.57
N PHE A 531 -24.15 -29.55 -6.97
CA PHE A 531 -23.32 -28.57 -7.67
C PHE A 531 -22.40 -29.24 -8.70
N GLU A 532 -21.70 -30.31 -8.31
CA GLU A 532 -20.85 -31.13 -9.18
C GLU A 532 -21.64 -31.82 -10.30
N ARG A 533 -22.90 -32.24 -10.06
CA ARG A 533 -23.73 -32.83 -11.12
C ARG A 533 -24.15 -31.83 -12.18
N VAL A 534 -24.27 -30.55 -11.82
CA VAL A 534 -24.71 -29.49 -12.73
C VAL A 534 -23.52 -28.81 -13.44
N HIS A 535 -22.35 -28.73 -12.79
CA HIS A 535 -21.15 -28.06 -13.32
C HIS A 535 -19.98 -28.99 -13.64
N GLY A 536 -20.07 -30.28 -13.30
CA GLY A 536 -19.06 -31.27 -13.66
C GLY A 536 -18.92 -31.35 -15.18
N PRO A 537 -17.71 -31.68 -15.69
CA PRO A 537 -17.52 -31.83 -17.12
C PRO A 537 -18.55 -32.83 -17.63
N SER A 538 -19.43 -32.37 -18.53
CA SER A 538 -20.24 -33.28 -19.33
C SER A 538 -19.27 -34.30 -19.90
N THR A 539 -19.45 -35.56 -19.52
CA THR A 539 -18.81 -36.66 -20.23
C THR A 539 -19.34 -36.61 -21.65
N SER A 540 -18.65 -35.86 -22.51
CA SER A 540 -18.85 -35.87 -23.95
C SER A 540 -18.59 -37.31 -24.38
N LYS A 541 -19.65 -38.02 -24.73
CA LYS A 541 -19.58 -39.00 -25.80
C LYS A 541 -19.80 -38.28 -27.11
#